data_AF-A0A3D5VDF1-F1
#
_entry.id   AF-A0A3D5VDF1-F1
#
_cell.length_a   1.000
_cell.length_b   1.000
_cell.length_c   1.000
_cell.angle_alpha   90.00
_cell.angle_beta   90.00
_cell.angle_gamma   90.00
#
_symmetry.space_group_name_H-M   'P 1'
#
loop_
_entity.id
_entity.type
_entity.pdbx_description
1 polymer ?
#
loop_
_entity_poly.entity_id
_entity_poly.type
_entity_poly.pdbx_seq_one_letter_code
_entity_poly.pdbx_strand_id
1 'polypeptide(L)'
;MDFTDYDAECRVLSAMMHSEIACIEAVDLLHEDEFSDYLNRQVFLLMQSLYIRGIRPTLVEIFKEGHTLGFLTKTKDIESIKYIAEHYISDENIKYWIQKVKQANKAREAQNLLRKYNATLNDGKINIQQFITEASSDFFALAMDAGSEKIDTPQEIADLGIKLVTERVERYRQMAEECRSQGQVPMEGVITGLPTLDRMTLGMKPGDLVILGAQTGHGKTAFAMNVARAACIDTPNNILYINTEMSKEQIARRWGAILSDVALYQIQSGSLTNEQCETVVQAYNRLRKSGFYPCSIPNLTPQKLDVLARKAKIQRDIKLVVLDYVGRMEKILPDMTEWQVLEQVIKSMKLLAQNLQVACLVLVQLNPDGTLQGAKRMENECDLMLKMIPVGENGQKKIEEKLKKHFEDFNYRIFVQKARDAESGVSIPLVFDKPKQQIREA
;
A
#
# COMPACT_ATOMS: atom_id res chain seq x y z
N MET A 1 -26.67 -8.91 22.98
CA MET A 1 -26.12 -7.54 23.06
C MET A 1 -26.80 -6.75 21.98
N ASP A 2 -27.47 -5.67 22.36
CA ASP A 2 -27.99 -4.73 21.38
C ASP A 2 -26.79 -3.88 20.92
N PHE A 3 -26.51 -3.87 19.62
CA PHE A 3 -25.38 -3.11 19.03
C PHE A 3 -25.86 -1.72 18.61
N THR A 4 -26.74 -1.15 19.41
CA THR A 4 -27.40 0.14 19.22
C THR A 4 -27.03 1.03 20.39
N ASP A 5 -26.93 2.33 20.14
CA ASP A 5 -26.72 3.34 21.17
C ASP A 5 -27.70 4.48 20.93
N TYR A 6 -28.96 4.21 21.30
CA TYR A 6 -30.07 5.15 21.10
C TYR A 6 -29.84 6.48 21.83
N ASP A 7 -29.25 6.44 23.03
CA ASP A 7 -28.96 7.67 23.77
C ASP A 7 -27.93 8.52 23.02
N ALA A 8 -26.87 7.90 22.47
CA ALA A 8 -25.88 8.62 21.66
C ALA A 8 -26.50 9.26 20.40
N GLU A 9 -27.37 8.55 19.69
CA GLU A 9 -28.10 9.11 18.54
C GLU A 9 -28.94 10.33 18.95
N CYS A 10 -29.69 10.21 20.05
CA CYS A 10 -30.47 11.32 20.60
C CYS A 10 -29.57 12.51 21.00
N ARG A 11 -28.41 12.26 21.61
CA ARG A 11 -27.48 13.34 22.01
C ARG A 11 -26.91 14.10 20.81
N VAL A 12 -26.59 13.39 19.73
CA VAL A 12 -26.13 14.02 18.48
C VAL A 12 -27.22 14.91 17.88
N LEU A 13 -28.44 14.37 17.71
CA LEU A 13 -29.56 15.13 17.16
C LEU A 13 -29.91 16.35 18.01
N SER A 14 -29.94 16.17 19.33
CA SER A 14 -30.19 17.27 20.26
C SER A 14 -29.13 18.37 20.16
N ALA A 15 -27.84 18.01 20.09
CA ALA A 15 -26.76 18.97 19.95
C ALA A 15 -26.87 19.75 18.64
N MET A 16 -27.21 19.09 17.53
CA MET A 16 -27.43 19.75 16.23
C MET A 16 -28.61 20.74 16.29
N MET A 17 -29.67 20.46 17.07
CA MET A 17 -30.77 21.42 17.24
C MET A 17 -30.34 22.69 17.97
N HIS A 18 -29.30 22.61 18.82
CA HIS A 18 -28.89 23.66 19.75
C HIS A 18 -27.56 24.34 19.42
N SER A 19 -26.73 23.77 18.54
CA SER A 19 -25.41 24.33 18.18
C SER A 19 -25.11 24.19 16.69
N GLU A 20 -24.62 25.27 16.10
CA GLU A 20 -24.13 25.30 14.72
C GLU A 20 -22.85 24.48 14.56
N ILE A 21 -21.96 24.50 15.56
CA ILE A 21 -20.74 23.69 15.58
C ILE A 21 -21.10 22.20 15.54
N ALA A 22 -22.11 21.80 16.31
CA ALA A 22 -22.58 20.42 16.31
C ALA A 22 -23.16 19.99 14.96
N CYS A 23 -23.86 20.89 14.25
CA CYS A 23 -24.29 20.63 12.87
C CYS A 23 -23.12 20.40 11.92
N ILE A 24 -22.08 21.23 11.98
CA ILE A 24 -20.88 21.08 11.13
C ILE A 24 -20.25 19.72 11.36
N GLU A 25 -19.94 19.40 12.61
CA GLU A 25 -19.24 18.16 12.98
C GLU A 25 -20.08 16.91 12.67
N ALA A 26 -21.39 16.94 12.94
CA ALA A 26 -22.26 15.79 12.67
C ALA A 26 -22.50 15.57 11.18
N VAL A 27 -22.64 16.64 10.38
CA VAL A 27 -22.83 16.52 8.92
C VAL A 27 -21.54 16.09 8.21
N ASP A 28 -20.37 16.51 8.71
CA ASP A 28 -19.06 16.09 8.17
C ASP A 28 -18.76 14.63 8.51
N LEU A 29 -19.07 14.22 9.74
CA LEU A 29 -18.61 12.93 10.25
C LEU A 29 -19.64 11.82 10.14
N LEU A 30 -20.95 12.09 10.13
CA LEU A 30 -21.98 11.05 10.16
C LEU A 30 -22.79 10.95 8.86
N HIS A 31 -23.18 9.71 8.53
CA HIS A 31 -24.18 9.41 7.51
C HIS A 31 -25.48 8.92 8.15
N GLU A 32 -26.60 9.13 7.46
CA GLU A 32 -27.93 8.75 7.94
C GLU A 32 -28.05 7.24 8.24
N ASP A 33 -27.37 6.40 7.47
CA ASP A 33 -27.38 4.94 7.66
C ASP A 33 -26.68 4.48 8.95
N GLU A 34 -25.90 5.36 9.57
CA GLU A 34 -25.25 5.11 10.87
C GLU A 34 -26.21 5.26 12.05
N PHE A 35 -27.45 5.73 11.83
CA PHE A 35 -28.51 5.75 12.83
C PHE A 35 -29.32 4.44 12.77
N SER A 36 -29.42 3.76 13.91
CA SER A 36 -30.20 2.52 14.06
C SER A 36 -31.69 2.76 14.17
N ASP A 37 -32.11 3.82 14.86
CA ASP A 37 -33.51 4.15 14.98
C ASP A 37 -34.01 4.85 13.70
N TYR A 38 -35.14 4.37 13.19
CA TYR A 38 -35.72 4.89 11.95
C TYR A 38 -36.10 6.36 12.07
N LEU A 39 -36.70 6.78 13.19
CA LEU A 39 -37.10 8.16 13.40
C LEU A 39 -35.86 9.06 13.50
N ASN A 40 -34.85 8.66 14.28
CA ASN A 40 -33.59 9.39 14.40
C ASN A 40 -32.90 9.57 13.05
N ARG A 41 -32.88 8.52 12.20
CA ARG A 41 -32.38 8.59 10.83
C ARG A 41 -33.10 9.64 9.99
N GLN A 42 -34.43 9.62 10.01
CA GLN A 42 -35.23 10.60 9.25
C GLN A 42 -35.02 12.02 9.76
N VAL A 43 -34.91 12.20 11.08
CA VAL A 43 -34.62 13.49 11.70
C VAL A 43 -33.24 13.96 11.28
N PHE A 44 -32.19 13.13 11.38
CA PHE A 44 -30.84 13.48 10.92
C PHE A 44 -30.82 13.94 9.46
N LEU A 45 -31.44 13.15 8.57
CA LEU A 45 -31.52 13.46 7.14
C LEU A 45 -32.22 14.80 6.87
N LEU A 46 -33.32 15.07 7.59
CA LEU A 46 -34.01 16.37 7.50
C LEU A 46 -33.12 17.51 8.02
N MET A 47 -32.45 17.32 9.15
CA MET A 47 -31.56 18.32 9.74
C MET A 47 -30.38 18.64 8.82
N GLN A 48 -29.76 17.61 8.23
CA GLN A 48 -28.71 17.75 7.23
C GLN A 48 -29.21 18.51 6.00
N SER A 49 -30.38 18.15 5.46
CA SER A 49 -31.00 18.84 4.32
C SER A 49 -31.32 20.31 4.60
N LEU A 50 -31.82 20.63 5.80
CA LEU A 50 -32.06 22.01 6.23
C LEU A 50 -30.75 22.80 6.33
N TYR A 51 -29.74 22.20 6.97
CA TYR A 51 -28.45 22.84 7.19
C TYR A 51 -27.72 23.12 5.88
N ILE A 52 -27.73 22.18 4.92
CA ILE A 52 -27.15 22.37 3.57
C ILE A 52 -27.85 23.51 2.80
N ARG A 53 -29.15 23.73 3.05
CA ARG A 53 -29.92 24.85 2.49
C ARG A 53 -29.68 26.18 3.22
N GLY A 54 -28.79 26.22 4.20
CA GLY A 54 -28.50 27.39 5.02
C GLY A 54 -29.54 27.68 6.10
N ILE A 55 -30.41 26.71 6.42
CA ILE A 55 -31.43 26.85 7.46
C ILE A 55 -30.98 26.07 8.69
N ARG A 56 -30.89 26.74 9.83
CA ARG A 56 -30.56 26.08 11.09
C ARG A 56 -31.70 25.14 11.52
N PRO A 57 -31.44 23.84 11.73
CA PRO A 57 -32.48 22.88 12.03
C PRO A 57 -32.85 22.89 13.52
N THR A 58 -33.71 23.83 13.95
CA THR A 58 -34.23 23.82 15.33
C THR A 58 -35.48 22.93 15.43
N LEU A 59 -35.96 22.70 16.65
CA LEU A 59 -37.19 21.95 16.91
C LEU A 59 -38.39 22.44 16.08
N VAL A 60 -38.49 23.75 15.85
CA VAL A 60 -39.60 24.36 15.10
C VAL A 60 -39.54 23.99 13.61
N GLU A 61 -38.38 24.14 12.98
CA GLU A 61 -38.18 23.77 11.57
C GLU A 61 -38.38 22.28 11.36
N ILE A 62 -37.89 21.45 12.28
CA ILE A 62 -38.05 19.98 12.22
C ILE A 62 -39.53 19.60 12.25
N PHE A 63 -40.34 20.18 13.14
CA PHE A 63 -41.77 19.88 13.16
C PHE A 63 -42.49 20.40 11.92
N LYS A 64 -42.20 21.62 11.49
CA LYS A 64 -42.85 22.22 10.33
C LYS A 64 -42.60 21.39 9.07
N GLU A 65 -41.34 21.10 8.76
CA GLU A 65 -40.94 20.37 7.56
C GLU A 65 -41.24 18.87 7.68
N GLY A 66 -41.06 18.28 8.87
CA GLY A 66 -41.34 16.86 9.10
C GLY A 66 -42.82 16.50 8.99
N HIS A 67 -43.73 17.42 9.34
CA HIS A 67 -45.16 17.26 9.07
C HIS A 67 -45.47 17.38 7.57
N THR A 68 -44.84 18.32 6.85
CA THR A 68 -45.00 18.46 5.40
C THR A 68 -44.52 17.23 4.64
N LEU A 69 -43.40 16.64 5.06
CA LEU A 69 -42.82 15.42 4.49
C LEU A 69 -43.57 14.14 4.89
N GLY A 70 -44.47 14.22 5.87
CA GLY A 70 -45.37 13.12 6.23
C GLY A 70 -44.72 11.98 7.02
N PHE A 71 -43.49 12.14 7.53
CA PHE A 71 -42.89 11.14 8.42
C PHE A 71 -43.23 11.38 9.90
N LEU A 72 -43.63 12.61 10.27
CA LEU A 72 -44.14 12.96 11.60
C LEU A 72 -45.67 12.84 11.65
N THR A 73 -46.17 11.62 11.84
CA THR A 73 -47.61 11.33 11.79
C THR A 73 -48.18 10.88 13.12
N LYS A 74 -47.37 10.31 14.02
CA LYS A 74 -47.84 9.76 15.29
C LYS A 74 -47.49 10.70 16.44
N THR A 75 -48.37 10.78 17.43
CA THR A 75 -48.14 11.54 18.67
C THR A 75 -46.84 11.14 19.36
N LYS A 76 -46.50 9.85 19.32
CA LYS A 76 -45.26 9.29 19.89
C LYS A 76 -43.99 9.84 19.22
N ASP A 77 -44.03 10.09 17.90
CA ASP A 77 -42.87 10.61 17.17
C ASP A 77 -42.61 12.06 17.61
N ILE A 78 -43.68 12.84 17.81
CA ILE A 78 -43.62 14.21 18.30
C ILE A 78 -43.05 14.26 19.73
N GLU A 79 -43.54 13.38 20.62
CA GLU A 79 -43.04 13.28 21.99
C GLU A 79 -41.56 12.89 22.03
N SER A 80 -41.14 11.95 21.17
CA SER A 80 -39.73 11.54 21.06
C SER A 80 -38.82 12.69 20.65
N ILE A 81 -39.20 13.48 19.64
CA ILE A 81 -38.40 14.63 19.20
C ILE A 81 -38.35 15.73 20.27
N LYS A 82 -39.45 15.97 21.00
CA LYS A 82 -39.43 16.89 22.14
C LYS A 82 -38.46 16.42 23.23
N TYR A 83 -38.50 15.12 23.56
CA TYR A 83 -37.57 14.53 24.51
C TYR A 83 -36.12 14.72 24.05
N ILE A 84 -35.81 14.46 22.78
CA ILE A 84 -34.48 14.70 22.19
C ILE A 84 -34.07 16.15 22.40
N ALA A 85 -34.92 17.11 22.04
CA ALA A 85 -34.62 18.54 22.17
C ALA A 85 -34.39 18.97 23.64
N GLU A 86 -35.12 18.40 24.60
CA GLU A 86 -34.99 18.76 26.03
C GLU A 86 -33.71 18.22 26.67
N HIS A 87 -33.09 17.18 26.09
CA HIS A 87 -31.95 16.46 26.66
C HIS A 87 -30.62 16.81 25.98
N TYR A 88 -30.36 18.11 25.83
CA TYR A 88 -29.17 18.61 25.14
C TYR A 88 -27.88 18.37 25.92
N ILE A 89 -26.78 18.33 25.17
CA ILE A 89 -25.41 18.24 25.65
C ILE A 89 -24.65 19.50 25.23
N SER A 90 -23.54 19.81 25.90
CA SER A 90 -22.59 20.79 25.38
C SER A 90 -21.99 20.31 24.05
N ASP A 91 -21.87 21.22 23.10
CA ASP A 91 -21.26 21.00 21.79
C ASP A 91 -19.77 20.65 21.86
N GLU A 92 -19.07 21.01 22.94
CA GLU A 92 -17.70 20.56 23.20
C GLU A 92 -17.57 19.02 23.21
N ASN A 93 -18.63 18.31 23.59
CA ASN A 93 -18.66 16.85 23.68
C ASN A 93 -19.23 16.17 22.42
N ILE A 94 -19.59 16.91 21.37
CA ILE A 94 -20.27 16.33 20.19
C ILE A 94 -19.46 15.19 19.54
N LYS A 95 -18.14 15.35 19.48
CA LYS A 95 -17.22 14.35 18.90
C LYS A 95 -17.28 13.01 19.64
N TYR A 96 -17.42 13.05 20.96
CA TYR A 96 -17.55 11.82 21.77
C TYR A 96 -18.81 11.05 21.40
N TRP A 97 -19.95 11.74 21.24
CA TRP A 97 -21.22 11.10 20.91
C TRP A 97 -21.29 10.65 19.45
N ILE A 98 -20.72 11.42 18.52
CA ILE A 98 -20.50 10.98 17.13
C ILE A 98 -19.71 9.66 17.10
N GLN A 99 -18.61 9.57 17.87
CA GLN A 99 -17.83 8.34 17.95
C GLN A 99 -18.63 7.15 18.50
N LYS A 100 -19.55 7.38 19.44
CA LYS A 100 -20.45 6.33 19.95
C LYS A 100 -21.41 5.82 18.88
N VAL A 101 -22.02 6.72 18.10
CA VAL A 101 -22.87 6.35 16.97
C VAL A 101 -22.07 5.54 15.94
N LYS A 102 -20.86 5.99 15.58
CA LYS A 102 -19.95 5.25 14.67
C LYS A 102 -19.57 3.88 15.20
N GLN A 103 -19.24 3.76 16.49
CA GLN A 103 -18.91 2.48 17.12
C GLN A 103 -20.11 1.51 17.07
N ALA A 104 -21.31 2.02 17.36
CA ALA A 104 -22.54 1.23 17.25
C ALA A 104 -22.79 0.79 15.79
N ASN A 105 -22.62 1.69 14.81
CA ASN A 105 -22.75 1.33 13.39
C ASN A 105 -21.75 0.26 12.97
N LYS A 106 -20.47 0.43 13.32
CA LYS A 106 -19.41 -0.55 13.06
C LYS A 106 -19.72 -1.93 13.64
N ALA A 107 -20.32 -1.97 14.83
CA ALA A 107 -20.77 -3.21 15.44
C ALA A 107 -21.97 -3.85 14.68
N ARG A 108 -22.90 -3.05 14.16
CA ARG A 108 -23.99 -3.54 13.30
C ARG A 108 -23.50 -4.05 11.96
N GLU A 109 -22.55 -3.36 11.34
CA GLU A 109 -21.90 -3.81 10.10
C GLU A 109 -21.17 -5.14 10.30
N ALA A 110 -20.41 -5.27 11.40
CA ALA A 110 -19.81 -6.55 11.79
C ALA A 110 -20.87 -7.65 11.95
N GLN A 111 -22.01 -7.35 12.61
CA GLN A 111 -23.10 -8.29 12.78
C GLN A 111 -23.74 -8.69 11.43
N ASN A 112 -23.91 -7.74 10.51
CA ASN A 112 -24.45 -7.99 9.18
C ASN A 112 -23.50 -8.84 8.34
N LEU A 113 -22.18 -8.60 8.42
CA LEU A 113 -21.17 -9.46 7.80
C LEU A 113 -21.24 -10.88 8.37
N LEU A 114 -21.33 -11.03 9.70
CA LEU A 114 -21.49 -12.35 10.33
C LEU A 114 -22.76 -13.06 9.85
N ARG A 115 -23.89 -12.35 9.75
CA ARG A 115 -25.15 -12.91 9.23
C ARG A 115 -25.05 -13.31 7.77
N LYS A 116 -24.47 -12.45 6.92
CA LYS A 116 -24.19 -12.71 5.50
C LYS A 116 -23.40 -14.00 5.35
N TYR A 117 -22.26 -14.11 6.03
CA TYR A 117 -21.39 -15.28 5.93
C TYR A 117 -21.99 -16.54 6.56
N ASN A 118 -22.76 -16.44 7.64
CA ASN A 118 -23.50 -17.57 8.18
C ASN A 118 -24.58 -18.07 7.20
N ALA A 119 -25.30 -17.16 6.54
CA ALA A 119 -26.25 -17.51 5.49
C ALA A 119 -25.56 -18.19 4.30
N THR A 120 -24.42 -17.66 3.85
CA THR A 120 -23.60 -18.27 2.79
C THR A 120 -23.18 -19.68 3.18
N LEU A 121 -22.71 -19.91 4.42
CA LEU A 121 -22.33 -21.23 4.94
C LEU A 121 -23.44 -22.28 4.83
N ASN A 122 -24.69 -21.86 4.95
CA ASN A 122 -25.85 -22.75 4.91
C ASN A 122 -26.32 -23.08 3.48
N ASP A 123 -25.84 -22.39 2.44
CA ASP A 123 -26.26 -22.56 1.03
C ASP A 123 -25.49 -23.69 0.28
N GLY A 124 -24.54 -24.35 0.96
CA GLY A 124 -24.01 -25.67 0.57
C GLY A 124 -23.10 -25.76 -0.67
N LYS A 125 -22.98 -24.72 -1.50
CA LYS A 125 -22.04 -24.67 -2.64
C LYS A 125 -20.95 -23.61 -2.46
N ILE A 126 -20.02 -23.84 -1.54
CA ILE A 126 -19.03 -22.83 -1.15
C ILE A 126 -17.62 -23.33 -1.38
N ASN A 127 -16.84 -22.54 -2.10
CA ASN A 127 -15.40 -22.66 -2.05
C ASN A 127 -14.91 -22.06 -0.72
N ILE A 128 -14.57 -22.93 0.24
CA ILE A 128 -14.17 -22.51 1.60
C ILE A 128 -12.97 -21.54 1.60
N GLN A 129 -12.06 -21.68 0.63
CA GLN A 129 -10.87 -20.83 0.53
C GLN A 129 -11.22 -19.41 0.08
N GLN A 130 -12.13 -19.30 -0.89
CA GLN A 130 -12.66 -18.02 -1.34
C GLN A 130 -13.47 -17.35 -0.23
N PHE A 131 -14.34 -18.09 0.44
CA PHE A 131 -15.14 -17.62 1.59
C PHE A 131 -14.27 -17.01 2.70
N ILE A 132 -13.21 -17.72 3.13
CA ILE A 132 -12.31 -17.22 4.18
C ILE A 132 -11.63 -15.93 3.74
N THR A 133 -11.25 -15.83 2.47
CA THR A 133 -10.57 -14.65 1.96
C THR A 133 -11.51 -13.45 1.89
N GLU A 134 -12.70 -13.62 1.31
CA GLU A 134 -13.71 -12.56 1.24
C GLU A 134 -14.06 -12.06 2.64
N ALA A 135 -14.32 -12.98 3.59
CA ALA A 135 -14.57 -12.61 4.97
C ALA A 135 -13.38 -11.84 5.58
N SER A 136 -12.16 -12.32 5.39
CA SER A 136 -10.96 -11.63 5.90
C SER A 136 -10.81 -10.23 5.32
N SER A 137 -11.13 -10.05 4.03
CA SER A 137 -11.09 -8.75 3.36
C SER A 137 -12.18 -7.80 3.88
N ASP A 138 -13.43 -8.25 3.96
CA ASP A 138 -14.56 -7.45 4.44
C ASP A 138 -14.36 -7.02 5.90
N PHE A 139 -13.91 -7.93 6.77
CA PHE A 139 -13.57 -7.60 8.16
C PHE A 139 -12.35 -6.69 8.28
N PHE A 140 -11.37 -6.83 7.39
CA PHE A 140 -10.21 -5.94 7.37
C PHE A 140 -10.60 -4.53 6.91
N ALA A 141 -11.46 -4.41 5.89
CA ALA A 141 -12.01 -3.14 5.43
C ALA A 141 -12.86 -2.46 6.51
N LEU A 142 -13.57 -3.23 7.33
CA LEU A 142 -14.25 -2.70 8.51
C LEU A 142 -13.23 -2.25 9.58
N ALA A 143 -12.14 -3.01 9.79
CA ALA A 143 -11.16 -2.75 10.83
C ALA A 143 -10.27 -1.53 10.56
N MET A 144 -9.80 -1.37 9.32
CA MET A 144 -9.23 -0.11 8.84
C MET A 144 -10.40 0.86 8.72
N ASP A 145 -10.57 1.79 9.66
CA ASP A 145 -11.58 2.83 9.52
C ASP A 145 -11.50 3.37 8.08
N ALA A 146 -12.53 3.07 7.28
CA ALA A 146 -12.74 3.67 5.97
C ALA A 146 -13.09 5.17 6.10
N GLY A 147 -12.79 5.78 7.25
CA GLY A 147 -12.85 7.21 7.47
C GLY A 147 -11.68 7.87 6.77
N SER A 148 -11.79 8.08 5.47
CA SER A 148 -11.13 9.22 4.80
C SER A 148 -11.72 9.53 3.43
N GLU A 149 -13.05 9.49 3.29
CA GLU A 149 -13.70 10.44 2.36
C GLU A 149 -13.80 11.83 3.00
N LYS A 150 -12.76 12.23 3.74
CA LYS A 150 -12.63 13.60 4.23
C LYS A 150 -12.03 14.41 3.09
N ILE A 151 -12.73 15.47 2.68
CA ILE A 151 -12.16 16.46 1.78
C ILE A 151 -11.26 17.35 2.61
N ASP A 152 -9.95 17.22 2.44
CA ASP A 152 -9.00 18.09 3.12
C ASP A 152 -9.20 19.56 2.70
N THR A 153 -9.26 20.44 3.68
CA THR A 153 -9.27 21.89 3.42
C THR A 153 -7.89 22.35 2.91
N PRO A 154 -7.81 23.48 2.17
CA PRO A 154 -6.52 24.04 1.77
C PRO A 154 -5.57 24.30 2.95
N GLN A 155 -6.12 24.65 4.13
CA GLN A 155 -5.34 24.87 5.34
C GLN A 155 -4.70 23.57 5.85
N GLU A 156 -5.45 22.47 5.89
CA GLU A 156 -4.94 21.18 6.36
C GLU A 156 -3.82 20.64 5.46
N ILE A 157 -3.97 20.78 4.14
CA ILE A 157 -2.90 20.43 3.19
C ILE A 157 -1.67 21.32 3.36
N ALA A 158 -1.86 22.63 3.59
CA ALA A 158 -0.76 23.55 3.83
C ALA A 158 0.01 23.20 5.12
N ASP A 159 -0.71 22.92 6.20
CA ASP A 159 -0.12 22.54 7.48
C ASP A 159 0.65 21.21 7.38
N LEU A 160 0.09 20.24 6.66
CA LEU A 160 0.80 19.00 6.34
C LEU A 160 2.08 19.27 5.53
N GLY A 161 2.01 20.12 4.51
CA GLY A 161 3.16 20.50 3.69
C GLY A 161 4.27 21.16 4.51
N ILE A 162 3.92 22.10 5.37
CA ILE A 162 4.87 22.77 6.28
C ILE A 162 5.54 21.75 7.19
N LYS A 163 4.76 20.84 7.78
CA LYS A 163 5.27 19.77 8.64
C LYS A 163 6.27 18.88 7.89
N LEU A 164 5.89 18.37 6.72
CA LEU A 164 6.73 17.47 5.91
C LEU A 164 8.06 18.13 5.52
N VAL A 165 8.03 19.40 5.07
CA VAL A 165 9.24 20.14 4.72
C VAL A 165 10.13 20.36 5.95
N THR A 166 9.55 20.76 7.08
CA THR A 166 10.30 21.02 8.32
C THR A 166 11.00 19.75 8.81
N GLU A 167 10.29 18.63 8.87
CA GLU A 167 10.86 17.33 9.25
C GLU A 167 11.96 16.87 8.28
N ARG A 168 11.82 17.18 6.98
CA ARG A 168 12.80 16.81 5.96
C ARG A 168 14.09 17.62 6.07
N VAL A 169 13.97 18.93 6.29
CA VAL A 169 15.10 19.84 6.52
C VAL A 169 15.88 19.42 7.76
N GLU A 170 15.17 19.08 8.84
CA GLU A 170 15.80 18.65 10.09
C GLU A 170 16.58 17.34 9.91
N ARG A 171 15.97 16.33 9.26
CA ARG A 171 16.67 15.08 8.91
C ARG A 171 17.90 15.32 8.03
N TYR A 172 17.82 16.23 7.07
CA TYR A 172 18.97 16.58 6.24
C TYR A 172 20.13 17.17 7.05
N ARG A 173 19.83 18.09 7.98
CA ARG A 173 20.85 18.70 8.86
C ARG A 173 21.53 17.67 9.74
N GLN A 174 20.76 16.79 10.38
CA GLN A 174 21.28 15.72 11.24
C GLN A 174 22.24 14.79 10.47
N MET A 175 21.85 14.32 9.29
CA MET A 175 22.72 13.47 8.47
C MET A 175 23.99 14.20 7.98
N ALA A 176 23.88 15.48 7.66
CA ALA A 176 25.03 16.29 7.26
C ALA A 176 26.05 16.44 8.41
N GLU A 177 25.58 16.55 9.66
CA GLU A 177 26.42 16.63 10.85
C GLU A 177 27.07 15.28 11.20
N GLU A 178 26.30 14.19 11.18
CA GLU A 178 26.77 12.84 11.51
C GLU A 178 27.82 12.32 10.53
N CYS A 179 27.64 12.57 9.22
CA CYS A 179 28.49 11.93 8.22
C CYS A 179 29.86 12.61 8.00
N ARG A 180 30.11 13.85 8.46
CA ARG A 180 31.33 14.66 8.18
C ARG A 180 31.86 14.60 6.72
N SER A 181 31.03 14.14 5.80
CA SER A 181 31.28 13.97 4.37
C SER A 181 30.07 14.55 3.66
N GLN A 182 30.30 15.57 2.85
CA GLN A 182 29.26 16.30 2.13
C GLN A 182 28.43 15.36 1.25
N GLY A 183 27.09 15.43 1.34
CA GLY A 183 26.22 15.14 0.21
C GLY A 183 25.36 13.86 0.23
N GLN A 184 25.21 13.15 1.36
CA GLN A 184 24.17 12.11 1.42
C GLN A 184 22.80 12.76 1.61
N VAL A 185 21.94 12.62 0.59
CA VAL A 185 20.55 13.06 0.65
C VAL A 185 19.78 12.05 1.51
N PRO A 186 19.04 12.49 2.55
CA PRO A 186 18.17 11.60 3.30
C PRO A 186 17.22 10.91 2.35
N MET A 187 17.07 9.60 2.45
CA MET A 187 16.11 8.89 1.61
C MET A 187 14.71 9.06 2.20
N GLU A 188 13.72 9.26 1.35
CA GLU A 188 12.31 9.30 1.77
C GLU A 188 11.76 7.87 1.84
N GLY A 189 12.13 7.07 0.86
CA GLY A 189 11.73 5.68 0.72
C GLY A 189 12.85 4.67 0.95
N VAL A 190 12.55 3.42 0.59
CA VAL A 190 13.49 2.29 0.64
C VAL A 190 14.48 2.39 -0.51
N ILE A 191 15.77 2.28 -0.22
CA ILE A 191 16.82 2.36 -1.26
C ILE A 191 16.83 1.14 -2.18
N THR A 192 17.20 1.37 -3.44
CA THR A 192 17.35 0.36 -4.48
C THR A 192 18.77 -0.19 -4.55
N GLY A 193 19.75 0.51 -3.99
CA GLY A 193 21.17 0.18 -4.12
C GLY A 193 21.79 0.68 -5.42
N LEU A 194 21.04 1.48 -6.19
CA LEU A 194 21.48 2.19 -7.37
C LEU A 194 21.56 3.69 -7.03
N PRO A 195 22.74 4.23 -6.70
CA PRO A 195 22.88 5.60 -6.21
C PRO A 195 22.26 6.68 -7.11
N THR A 196 22.30 6.50 -8.43
CA THR A 196 21.70 7.41 -9.40
C THR A 196 20.18 7.34 -9.31
N LEU A 197 19.60 6.14 -9.27
CA LEU A 197 18.15 5.96 -9.14
C LEU A 197 17.65 6.47 -7.79
N ASP A 198 18.33 6.13 -6.70
CA ASP A 198 17.98 6.53 -5.34
C ASP A 198 18.03 8.06 -5.17
N ARG A 199 19.01 8.73 -5.79
CA ARG A 199 19.09 10.20 -5.78
C ARG A 199 17.95 10.84 -6.58
N MET A 200 17.58 10.24 -7.71
CA MET A 200 16.51 10.75 -8.57
C MET A 200 15.13 10.59 -7.92
N THR A 201 14.86 9.45 -7.27
CA THR A 201 13.53 9.13 -6.73
C THR A 201 13.41 9.37 -5.23
N LEU A 202 14.51 9.64 -4.53
CA LEU A 202 14.61 9.66 -3.07
C LEU A 202 14.26 8.30 -2.43
N GLY A 203 14.56 7.21 -3.14
CA GLY A 203 14.18 5.83 -2.80
C GLY A 203 12.78 5.45 -3.30
N MET A 204 12.29 4.27 -2.91
CA MET A 204 10.94 3.77 -3.20
C MET A 204 10.00 4.11 -2.04
N LYS A 205 9.05 5.02 -2.26
CA LYS A 205 8.28 5.61 -1.15
C LYS A 205 7.14 4.68 -0.68
N PRO A 206 6.70 4.80 0.57
CA PRO A 206 5.46 4.16 1.04
C PRO A 206 4.29 4.52 0.11
N GLY A 207 3.52 3.52 -0.35
CA GLY A 207 2.43 3.75 -1.29
C GLY A 207 2.81 3.62 -2.76
N ASP A 208 4.11 3.59 -3.10
CA ASP A 208 4.57 3.46 -4.47
C ASP A 208 4.56 2.01 -4.96
N LEU A 209 4.16 1.86 -6.22
CA LEU A 209 4.31 0.66 -7.02
C LEU A 209 5.41 0.88 -8.06
N VAL A 210 6.49 0.12 -7.91
CA VAL A 210 7.60 0.03 -8.85
C VAL A 210 7.46 -1.24 -9.68
N ILE A 211 7.56 -1.12 -11.00
CA ILE A 211 7.58 -2.25 -11.93
C ILE A 211 8.97 -2.37 -12.57
N LEU A 212 9.55 -3.56 -12.54
CA LEU A 212 10.76 -3.88 -13.32
C LEU A 212 10.44 -4.90 -14.40
N GLY A 213 10.60 -4.49 -15.66
CA GLY A 213 10.59 -5.37 -16.82
C GLY A 213 11.98 -5.89 -17.18
N ALA A 214 12.12 -7.19 -17.39
CA ALA A 214 13.33 -7.77 -17.99
C ALA A 214 12.99 -9.00 -18.84
N GLN A 215 13.80 -9.29 -19.85
CA GLN A 215 13.68 -10.51 -20.64
C GLN A 215 14.18 -11.75 -19.84
N THR A 216 13.73 -12.93 -20.23
CA THR A 216 14.15 -14.20 -19.62
C THR A 216 15.67 -14.36 -19.69
N GLY A 217 16.29 -14.75 -18.57
CA GLY A 217 17.74 -14.95 -18.48
C GLY A 217 18.58 -13.67 -18.32
N HIS A 218 17.95 -12.48 -18.32
CA HIS A 218 18.66 -11.19 -18.22
C HIS A 218 18.74 -10.62 -16.79
N GLY A 219 18.67 -11.47 -15.76
CA GLY A 219 19.01 -11.05 -14.39
C GLY A 219 17.88 -10.40 -13.58
N LYS A 220 16.61 -10.58 -13.96
CA LYS A 220 15.42 -10.07 -13.25
C LYS A 220 15.44 -10.36 -11.73
N THR A 221 15.59 -11.63 -11.36
CA THR A 221 15.69 -12.05 -9.95
C THR A 221 16.98 -11.55 -9.31
N ALA A 222 18.10 -11.52 -10.05
CA ALA A 222 19.35 -10.97 -9.53
C ALA A 222 19.17 -9.49 -9.15
N PHE A 223 18.50 -8.70 -9.99
CA PHE A 223 18.18 -7.31 -9.70
C PHE A 223 17.36 -7.17 -8.43
N ALA A 224 16.26 -7.91 -8.32
CA ALA A 224 15.41 -7.85 -7.14
C ALA A 224 16.12 -8.28 -5.86
N MET A 225 17.03 -9.26 -5.92
CA MET A 225 17.85 -9.64 -4.79
C MET A 225 18.92 -8.59 -4.42
N ASN A 226 19.46 -7.85 -5.39
CA ASN A 226 20.38 -6.74 -5.10
C ASN A 226 19.62 -5.54 -4.51
N VAL A 227 18.40 -5.24 -4.99
CA VAL A 227 17.50 -4.27 -4.33
C VAL A 227 17.18 -4.71 -2.91
N ALA A 228 16.83 -6.00 -2.71
CA ALA A 228 16.60 -6.55 -1.38
C ALA A 228 17.83 -6.41 -0.48
N ARG A 229 19.04 -6.62 -1.02
CA ARG A 229 20.30 -6.43 -0.27
C ARG A 229 20.40 -5.00 0.25
N ALA A 230 20.26 -4.01 -0.63
CA ALA A 230 20.30 -2.61 -0.23
C ALA A 230 19.20 -2.27 0.79
N ALA A 231 17.99 -2.80 0.57
CA ALA A 231 16.82 -2.52 1.38
C ALA A 231 16.82 -3.13 2.78
N CYS A 232 17.47 -4.27 3.04
CA CYS A 232 17.37 -4.95 4.35
C CYS A 232 18.67 -5.51 4.92
N ILE A 233 19.73 -5.61 4.11
CA ILE A 233 21.05 -6.04 4.58
C ILE A 233 21.90 -4.81 4.88
N ASP A 234 21.90 -3.84 3.96
CA ASP A 234 22.69 -2.61 4.06
C ASP A 234 21.94 -1.51 4.85
N THR A 235 20.63 -1.71 5.10
CA THR A 235 19.77 -0.83 5.91
C THR A 235 18.90 -1.63 6.87
N PRO A 236 18.44 -1.06 8.00
CA PRO A 236 17.69 -1.78 9.03
C PRO A 236 16.18 -1.91 8.72
N ASN A 237 15.79 -2.08 7.45
CA ASN A 237 14.38 -2.27 7.10
C ASN A 237 14.01 -3.76 7.00
N ASN A 238 12.73 -4.02 7.24
CA ASN A 238 12.10 -5.31 7.05
C ASN A 238 11.44 -5.38 5.67
N ILE A 239 11.64 -6.47 4.94
CA ILE A 239 11.07 -6.67 3.61
C ILE A 239 10.44 -8.04 3.47
N LEU A 240 9.34 -8.11 2.72
CA LEU A 240 8.70 -9.36 2.33
C LEU A 240 9.10 -9.70 0.88
N TYR A 241 9.84 -10.79 0.68
CA TYR A 241 10.24 -11.26 -0.65
C TYR A 241 9.39 -12.46 -1.05
N ILE A 242 8.41 -12.22 -1.92
CA ILE A 242 7.52 -13.26 -2.43
C ILE A 242 8.05 -13.73 -3.77
N ASN A 243 8.26 -15.03 -3.88
CA ASN A 243 8.68 -15.64 -5.12
C ASN A 243 7.78 -16.81 -5.53
N THR A 244 7.57 -16.95 -6.84
CA THR A 244 6.67 -17.96 -7.42
C THR A 244 7.42 -19.04 -8.20
N GLU A 245 8.69 -18.82 -8.52
CA GLU A 245 9.44 -19.71 -9.42
C GLU A 245 10.54 -20.49 -8.71
N MET A 246 11.22 -19.86 -7.75
CA MET A 246 12.44 -20.40 -7.18
C MET A 246 12.18 -21.20 -5.91
N SER A 247 12.99 -22.24 -5.70
CA SER A 247 13.00 -22.94 -4.42
C SER A 247 13.74 -22.11 -3.35
N LYS A 248 13.47 -22.42 -2.07
CA LYS A 248 14.16 -21.77 -0.94
C LYS A 248 15.68 -21.99 -1.01
N GLU A 249 16.10 -23.17 -1.43
CA GLU A 249 17.52 -23.55 -1.60
C GLU A 249 18.18 -22.71 -2.69
N GLN A 250 17.49 -22.47 -3.80
CA GLN A 250 18.04 -21.65 -4.87
C GLN A 250 18.20 -20.18 -4.44
N ILE A 251 17.24 -19.62 -3.71
CA ILE A 251 17.35 -18.27 -3.12
C ILE A 251 18.52 -18.22 -2.13
N ALA A 252 18.64 -19.21 -1.24
CA ALA A 252 19.72 -19.25 -0.26
C ALA A 252 21.10 -19.25 -0.93
N ARG A 253 21.31 -20.09 -1.96
CA ARG A 253 22.59 -20.15 -2.69
C ARG A 253 22.92 -18.83 -3.40
N ARG A 254 21.92 -18.14 -3.95
CA ARG A 254 22.11 -16.82 -4.56
C ARG A 254 22.51 -15.77 -3.53
N TRP A 255 21.92 -15.79 -2.34
CA TRP A 255 22.37 -14.94 -1.24
C TRP A 255 23.82 -15.19 -0.86
N GLY A 256 24.23 -16.46 -0.82
CA GLY A 256 25.64 -16.84 -0.66
C GLY A 256 26.52 -16.10 -1.67
N ALA A 257 26.19 -16.18 -2.97
CA ALA A 257 26.98 -15.53 -4.01
C ALA A 257 27.00 -13.98 -3.89
N ILE A 258 25.82 -13.38 -3.72
CA ILE A 258 25.66 -11.92 -3.64
C ILE A 258 26.45 -11.32 -2.48
N LEU A 259 26.47 -11.99 -1.32
CA LEU A 259 27.05 -11.46 -0.09
C LEU A 259 28.51 -11.85 0.16
N SER A 260 29.00 -12.92 -0.48
CA SER A 260 30.35 -13.45 -0.25
C SER A 260 31.36 -13.15 -1.35
N ASP A 261 30.92 -12.59 -2.48
CA ASP A 261 31.75 -12.39 -3.68
C ASP A 261 32.27 -13.70 -4.32
N VAL A 262 31.71 -14.86 -3.91
CA VAL A 262 32.03 -16.18 -4.46
C VAL A 262 31.03 -16.56 -5.57
N ALA A 263 31.53 -17.18 -6.64
CA ALA A 263 30.68 -17.57 -7.76
C ALA A 263 29.61 -18.60 -7.35
N LEU A 264 28.38 -18.41 -7.84
CA LEU A 264 27.23 -19.27 -7.55
C LEU A 264 27.50 -20.75 -7.89
N TYR A 265 28.22 -21.01 -8.99
CA TYR A 265 28.58 -22.38 -9.38
C TYR A 265 29.50 -23.06 -8.35
N GLN A 266 30.44 -22.32 -7.75
CA GLN A 266 31.33 -22.87 -6.73
C GLN A 266 30.54 -23.23 -5.47
N ILE A 267 29.61 -22.36 -5.05
CA ILE A 267 28.70 -22.62 -3.93
C ILE A 267 27.80 -23.84 -4.23
N GLN A 268 27.31 -23.98 -5.46
CA GLN A 268 26.46 -25.09 -5.87
C GLN A 268 27.20 -26.43 -5.93
N SER A 269 28.43 -26.42 -6.47
CA SER A 269 29.25 -27.63 -6.64
C SER A 269 29.99 -28.02 -5.37
N GLY A 270 30.11 -27.12 -4.39
CA GLY A 270 30.95 -27.30 -3.20
C GLY A 270 32.45 -27.14 -3.48
N SER A 271 32.83 -26.69 -4.68
CA SER A 271 34.23 -26.43 -5.07
C SER A 271 34.71 -25.10 -4.50
N LEU A 272 34.84 -25.07 -3.16
CA LEU A 272 35.24 -23.90 -2.38
C LEU A 272 36.56 -24.20 -1.65
N THR A 273 37.45 -23.21 -1.58
CA THR A 273 38.55 -23.26 -0.60
C THR A 273 38.00 -23.10 0.82
N ASN A 274 38.79 -23.46 1.84
CA ASN A 274 38.39 -23.26 3.23
C ASN A 274 38.08 -21.77 3.53
N GLU A 275 38.90 -20.86 2.99
CA GLU A 275 38.69 -19.40 3.11
C GLU A 275 37.39 -18.93 2.44
N GLN A 276 37.08 -19.44 1.25
CA GLN A 276 35.82 -19.13 0.57
C GLN A 276 34.62 -19.67 1.34
N CYS A 277 34.74 -20.88 1.91
CA CYS A 277 33.71 -21.46 2.76
C CYS A 277 33.44 -20.57 3.99
N GLU A 278 34.50 -20.12 4.67
CA GLU A 278 34.40 -19.19 5.80
C GLU A 278 33.73 -17.87 5.39
N THR A 279 34.11 -17.31 4.24
CA THR A 279 33.52 -16.07 3.70
C THR A 279 32.02 -16.23 3.42
N VAL A 280 31.61 -17.36 2.84
CA VAL A 280 30.21 -17.69 2.60
C VAL A 280 29.43 -17.86 3.91
N VAL A 281 30.02 -18.50 4.92
CA VAL A 281 29.40 -18.64 6.25
C VAL A 281 29.22 -17.27 6.92
N GLN A 282 30.22 -16.39 6.85
CA GLN A 282 30.11 -15.02 7.36
C GLN A 282 29.04 -14.21 6.62
N ALA A 283 28.91 -14.37 5.32
CA ALA A 283 27.85 -13.78 4.53
C ALA A 283 26.44 -14.19 5.02
N TYR A 284 26.22 -15.46 5.35
CA TYR A 284 24.95 -15.90 5.93
C TYR A 284 24.69 -15.33 7.33
N ASN A 285 25.72 -15.03 8.12
CA ASN A 285 25.55 -14.35 9.40
C ASN A 285 25.01 -12.92 9.24
N ARG A 286 25.37 -12.23 8.14
CA ARG A 286 24.77 -10.92 7.80
C ARG A 286 23.29 -11.09 7.44
N LEU A 287 22.96 -12.06 6.59
CA LEU A 287 21.58 -12.38 6.23
C LEU A 287 20.72 -12.73 7.46
N ARG A 288 21.27 -13.49 8.41
CA ARG A 288 20.56 -13.90 9.64
C ARG A 288 20.14 -12.72 10.52
N LYS A 289 20.87 -11.61 10.49
CA LYS A 289 20.59 -10.39 11.25
C LYS A 289 19.70 -9.40 10.49
N SER A 290 19.40 -9.69 9.23
CA SER A 290 18.67 -8.79 8.33
C SER A 290 17.15 -8.89 8.47
N GLY A 291 16.47 -7.92 7.89
CA GLY A 291 15.01 -7.90 7.76
C GLY A 291 14.47 -8.68 6.55
N PHE A 292 15.19 -9.67 6.00
CA PHE A 292 14.78 -10.42 4.82
C PHE A 292 13.79 -11.55 5.18
N TYR A 293 12.52 -11.41 4.80
CA TYR A 293 11.48 -12.44 5.00
C TYR A 293 11.05 -13.08 3.68
N PRO A 294 11.58 -14.26 3.29
CA PRO A 294 11.21 -14.93 2.06
C PRO A 294 9.93 -15.75 2.19
N CYS A 295 9.10 -15.71 1.16
CA CYS A 295 7.92 -16.57 0.99
C CYS A 295 7.94 -17.18 -0.42
N SER A 296 7.92 -18.51 -0.53
CA SER A 296 7.86 -19.21 -1.83
C SER A 296 6.47 -19.81 -2.01
N ILE A 297 5.75 -19.33 -3.02
CA ILE A 297 4.35 -19.70 -3.30
C ILE A 297 4.18 -19.86 -4.82
N PRO A 298 4.26 -21.10 -5.34
CA PRO A 298 4.14 -21.37 -6.77
C PRO A 298 2.81 -20.92 -7.38
N ASN A 299 1.70 -21.14 -6.67
CA ASN A 299 0.34 -20.80 -7.11
C ASN A 299 -0.18 -19.59 -6.31
N LEU A 300 0.49 -18.45 -6.49
CA LEU A 300 0.11 -17.21 -5.83
C LEU A 300 -1.13 -16.61 -6.49
N THR A 301 -2.12 -16.27 -5.68
CA THR A 301 -3.30 -15.50 -6.09
C THR A 301 -3.23 -14.09 -5.50
N PRO A 302 -3.89 -13.07 -6.12
CA PRO A 302 -3.96 -11.71 -5.56
C PRO A 302 -4.43 -11.68 -4.10
N GLN A 303 -5.37 -12.56 -3.77
CA GLN A 303 -5.92 -12.76 -2.43
C GLN A 303 -4.87 -13.23 -1.42
N LYS A 304 -4.10 -14.28 -1.76
CA LYS A 304 -3.04 -14.80 -0.90
C LYS A 304 -1.94 -13.76 -0.69
N LEU A 305 -1.60 -13.02 -1.75
CA LEU A 305 -0.65 -11.92 -1.72
C LEU A 305 -1.04 -10.85 -0.69
N ASP A 306 -2.29 -10.39 -0.73
CA ASP A 306 -2.80 -9.39 0.22
C ASP A 306 -2.73 -9.87 1.68
N VAL A 307 -3.21 -11.09 1.96
CA VAL A 307 -3.17 -11.69 3.30
C VAL A 307 -1.73 -11.78 3.83
N LEU A 308 -0.78 -12.20 3.00
CA LEU A 308 0.62 -12.34 3.39
C LEU A 308 1.30 -11.01 3.65
N ALA A 309 1.06 -10.01 2.79
CA ALA A 309 1.58 -8.68 2.98
C ALA A 309 1.04 -8.04 4.26
N ARG A 310 -0.27 -8.14 4.51
CA ARG A 310 -0.91 -7.69 5.77
C ARG A 310 -0.31 -8.36 7.00
N LYS A 311 -0.20 -9.70 6.96
CA LYS A 311 0.40 -10.47 8.05
C LYS A 311 1.85 -10.03 8.31
N ALA A 312 2.65 -9.85 7.27
CA ALA A 312 4.03 -9.40 7.39
C ALA A 312 4.12 -7.95 7.90
N LYS A 313 3.21 -7.06 7.47
CA LYS A 313 3.14 -5.68 7.98
C LYS A 313 2.85 -5.64 9.47
N ILE A 314 1.87 -6.40 9.95
CA ILE A 314 1.51 -6.47 11.37
C ILE A 314 2.62 -7.11 12.20
N GLN A 315 3.17 -8.25 11.75
CA GLN A 315 4.12 -9.02 12.54
C GLN A 315 5.55 -8.46 12.53
N ARG A 316 5.93 -7.77 11.45
CA ARG A 316 7.33 -7.39 11.18
C ARG A 316 7.51 -5.93 10.74
N ASP A 317 6.45 -5.14 10.62
CA ASP A 317 6.50 -3.75 10.10
C ASP A 317 7.36 -3.61 8.83
N ILE A 318 7.03 -4.41 7.81
CA ILE A 318 7.74 -4.35 6.53
C ILE A 318 7.61 -2.97 5.86
N LYS A 319 8.66 -2.58 5.12
CA LYS A 319 8.74 -1.34 4.33
C LYS A 319 8.71 -1.59 2.81
N LEU A 320 9.08 -2.79 2.37
CA LEU A 320 9.07 -3.20 0.97
C LEU A 320 8.44 -4.59 0.79
N VAL A 321 7.59 -4.73 -0.20
CA VAL A 321 7.13 -6.03 -0.73
C VAL A 321 7.73 -6.22 -2.11
N VAL A 322 8.45 -7.33 -2.32
CA VAL A 322 8.99 -7.72 -3.64
C VAL A 322 8.22 -8.92 -4.16
N LEU A 323 7.76 -8.87 -5.41
CA LEU A 323 7.07 -9.96 -6.09
C LEU A 323 7.83 -10.41 -7.36
N ASP A 324 8.40 -11.61 -7.32
CA ASP A 324 9.24 -12.22 -8.37
C ASP A 324 8.71 -13.60 -8.80
N TYR A 325 8.10 -13.88 -9.95
CA TYR A 325 7.82 -13.19 -11.21
C TYR A 325 6.34 -13.45 -11.54
N VAL A 326 5.68 -12.43 -12.04
CA VAL A 326 4.22 -12.35 -12.28
C VAL A 326 3.76 -13.08 -13.57
N GLY A 327 4.33 -14.24 -13.90
CA GLY A 327 3.97 -15.04 -15.08
C GLY A 327 3.41 -16.44 -14.80
N ARG A 328 3.40 -16.90 -13.54
CA ARG A 328 2.90 -18.24 -13.14
C ARG A 328 1.64 -18.19 -12.27
N MET A 329 0.93 -17.07 -12.26
CA MET A 329 -0.24 -16.93 -11.40
C MET A 329 -1.42 -17.70 -11.98
N GLU A 330 -2.17 -18.32 -11.07
CA GLU A 330 -3.35 -19.10 -11.41
C GLU A 330 -4.45 -18.16 -11.94
N LYS A 331 -5.03 -18.51 -13.09
CA LYS A 331 -6.13 -17.75 -13.65
C LYS A 331 -7.36 -17.96 -12.77
N ILE A 332 -7.98 -16.88 -12.31
CA ILE A 332 -9.22 -16.94 -11.53
C ILE A 332 -10.35 -17.52 -12.39
N LEU A 333 -10.34 -17.22 -13.69
CA LEU A 333 -11.29 -17.73 -14.68
C LEU A 333 -10.54 -18.37 -15.85
N PRO A 334 -11.01 -19.51 -16.40
CA PRO A 334 -10.35 -20.19 -17.53
C PRO A 334 -10.11 -19.29 -18.75
N ASP A 335 -11.03 -18.36 -18.99
CA ASP A 335 -11.09 -17.52 -20.21
C ASP A 335 -10.19 -16.28 -20.13
N MET A 336 -9.58 -16.00 -18.98
CA MET A 336 -8.71 -14.83 -18.83
C MET A 336 -7.40 -15.00 -19.59
N THR A 337 -7.00 -13.94 -20.28
CA THR A 337 -5.66 -13.84 -20.87
C THR A 337 -4.62 -13.52 -19.79
N GLU A 338 -3.37 -13.94 -20.00
CA GLU A 338 -2.29 -13.72 -19.02
C GLU A 338 -2.08 -12.23 -18.70
N TRP A 339 -2.20 -11.36 -19.71
CA TRP A 339 -2.06 -9.92 -19.52
C TRP A 339 -3.18 -9.32 -18.65
N GLN A 340 -4.40 -9.87 -18.69
CA GLN A 340 -5.50 -9.41 -17.81
C GLN A 340 -5.27 -9.81 -16.36
N VAL A 341 -4.74 -11.01 -16.12
CA VAL A 341 -4.37 -11.46 -14.77
C VAL A 341 -3.24 -10.58 -14.22
N LEU A 342 -2.25 -10.28 -15.05
CA LEU A 342 -1.16 -9.35 -14.71
C LEU A 342 -1.71 -7.96 -14.38
N GLU A 343 -2.63 -7.41 -15.17
CA GLU A 343 -3.27 -6.11 -14.89
C GLU A 343 -3.97 -6.09 -13.51
N GLN A 344 -4.74 -7.14 -13.19
CA GLN A 344 -5.41 -7.25 -11.89
C GLN A 344 -4.42 -7.26 -10.73
N VAL A 345 -3.28 -7.92 -10.90
CA VAL A 345 -2.25 -8.00 -9.86
C VAL A 345 -1.51 -6.69 -9.70
N ILE A 346 -1.23 -5.98 -10.78
CA ILE A 346 -0.67 -4.62 -10.73
C ILE A 346 -1.62 -3.68 -9.96
N LYS A 347 -2.92 -3.71 -10.25
CA LYS A 347 -3.92 -2.93 -9.52
C LYS A 347 -4.01 -3.31 -8.04
N SER A 348 -4.06 -4.61 -7.76
CA SER A 348 -4.08 -5.12 -6.38
C SER A 348 -2.83 -4.71 -5.61
N MET A 349 -1.66 -4.75 -6.24
CA MET A 349 -0.40 -4.31 -5.65
C MET A 349 -0.35 -2.82 -5.41
N LYS A 350 -0.93 -1.98 -6.30
CA LYS A 350 -1.02 -0.53 -6.06
C LYS A 350 -1.90 -0.22 -4.85
N LEU A 351 -3.08 -0.84 -4.77
CA LEU A 351 -3.97 -0.69 -3.62
C LEU A 351 -3.31 -1.19 -2.33
N LEU A 352 -2.61 -2.31 -2.39
CA LEU A 352 -1.87 -2.86 -1.25
C LEU A 352 -0.77 -1.90 -0.78
N ALA A 353 0.01 -1.34 -1.71
CA ALA A 353 1.05 -0.35 -1.40
C ALA A 353 0.46 0.84 -0.64
N GLN A 354 -0.64 1.42 -1.15
CA GLN A 354 -1.32 2.58 -0.56
C GLN A 354 -1.96 2.25 0.80
N ASN A 355 -2.69 1.15 0.89
CA ASN A 355 -3.40 0.75 2.11
C ASN A 355 -2.45 0.38 3.25
N LEU A 356 -1.32 -0.25 2.92
CA LEU A 356 -0.34 -0.66 3.92
C LEU A 356 0.76 0.37 4.17
N GLN A 357 0.80 1.44 3.37
CA GLN A 357 1.89 2.43 3.39
C GLN A 357 3.26 1.73 3.33
N VAL A 358 3.43 0.89 2.30
CA VAL A 358 4.67 0.16 1.99
C VAL A 358 5.03 0.37 0.53
N ALA A 359 6.32 0.31 0.19
CA ALA A 359 6.74 0.30 -1.19
C ALA A 359 6.54 -1.11 -1.78
N CYS A 360 6.23 -1.20 -3.06
CA CYS A 360 6.04 -2.46 -3.77
C CYS A 360 6.92 -2.54 -5.01
N LEU A 361 7.72 -3.60 -5.15
CA LEU A 361 8.48 -3.90 -6.36
C LEU A 361 7.90 -5.15 -7.03
N VAL A 362 7.35 -4.98 -8.22
CA VAL A 362 6.78 -6.07 -9.02
C VAL A 362 7.65 -6.34 -10.24
N LEU A 363 8.06 -7.58 -10.40
CA LEU A 363 8.90 -7.97 -11.52
C LEU A 363 8.06 -8.60 -12.65
N VAL A 364 8.09 -8.00 -13.83
CA VAL A 364 7.38 -8.46 -15.04
C VAL A 364 8.36 -8.97 -16.10
N GLN A 365 7.98 -10.01 -16.85
CA GLN A 365 8.80 -10.54 -17.95
C GLN A 365 8.42 -9.79 -19.23
N LEU A 366 9.43 -9.36 -19.96
CA LEU A 366 9.25 -8.74 -21.28
C LEU A 366 9.26 -9.81 -22.37
N ASN A 367 8.56 -9.53 -23.45
CA ASN A 367 8.65 -10.29 -24.68
C ASN A 367 10.07 -10.18 -25.28
N PRO A 368 10.46 -11.08 -26.21
CA PRO A 368 11.77 -11.05 -26.86
C PRO A 368 12.08 -9.75 -27.63
N ASP A 369 11.06 -9.01 -28.05
CA ASP A 369 11.15 -7.68 -28.68
C ASP A 369 11.30 -6.54 -27.65
N GLY A 370 11.28 -6.84 -26.36
CA GLY A 370 11.38 -5.87 -25.26
C GLY A 370 10.06 -5.15 -24.94
N THR A 371 8.95 -5.58 -25.55
CA THR A 371 7.62 -5.06 -25.28
C THR A 371 6.94 -5.84 -24.16
N LEU A 372 5.84 -5.28 -23.64
CA LEU A 372 4.98 -5.94 -22.68
C LEU A 372 3.53 -5.74 -23.15
N GLN A 373 2.79 -6.84 -23.34
CA GLN A 373 1.39 -6.74 -23.73
C GLN A 373 0.59 -6.11 -22.58
N GLY A 374 -0.22 -5.10 -22.87
CA GLY A 374 -0.90 -4.31 -21.84
C GLY A 374 -0.01 -3.29 -21.11
N ALA A 375 1.22 -3.04 -21.60
CA ALA A 375 2.18 -2.10 -20.99
C ALA A 375 1.54 -0.77 -20.62
N LYS A 376 0.74 -0.17 -21.51
CA LYS A 376 0.12 1.14 -21.28
C LYS A 376 -0.75 1.18 -20.02
N ARG A 377 -1.48 0.11 -19.72
CA ARG A 377 -2.33 0.04 -18.52
C ARG A 377 -1.47 -0.08 -17.26
N MET A 378 -0.48 -0.97 -17.28
CA MET A 378 0.45 -1.14 -16.15
C MET A 378 1.28 0.12 -15.89
N GLU A 379 1.71 0.77 -16.97
CA GLU A 379 2.41 2.04 -16.94
C GLU A 379 1.54 3.10 -16.26
N ASN A 380 0.23 3.17 -16.53
CA ASN A 380 -0.66 4.12 -15.86
C ASN A 380 -0.76 3.89 -14.35
N GLU A 381 -0.82 2.63 -13.91
CA GLU A 381 -1.02 2.25 -12.49
C GLU A 381 0.24 2.42 -11.62
N CYS A 382 1.43 2.19 -12.18
CA CYS A 382 2.68 2.28 -11.43
C CYS A 382 3.21 3.71 -11.27
N ASP A 383 4.04 3.92 -10.25
CA ASP A 383 4.70 5.21 -9.97
C ASP A 383 6.09 5.27 -10.64
N LEU A 384 6.75 4.11 -10.76
CA LEU A 384 8.04 3.94 -11.41
C LEU A 384 8.05 2.68 -12.29
N MET A 385 8.39 2.82 -13.56
CA MET A 385 8.55 1.71 -14.50
C MET A 385 9.98 1.64 -15.03
N LEU A 386 10.66 0.55 -14.72
CA LEU A 386 12.04 0.28 -15.06
C LEU A 386 12.13 -0.86 -16.07
N LYS A 387 13.11 -0.78 -16.97
CA LYS A 387 13.48 -1.89 -17.86
C LYS A 387 14.97 -2.20 -17.74
N MET A 388 15.30 -3.46 -17.43
CA MET A 388 16.67 -3.95 -17.48
C MET A 388 16.96 -4.50 -18.87
N ILE A 389 17.93 -3.88 -19.55
CA ILE A 389 18.22 -4.14 -20.98
C ILE A 389 19.71 -4.45 -21.13
N PRO A 390 20.10 -5.55 -21.82
CA PRO A 390 21.50 -5.83 -22.12
C PRO A 390 22.06 -4.77 -23.06
N VAL A 391 23.34 -4.44 -22.89
CA VAL A 391 24.04 -3.44 -23.70
C VAL A 391 25.30 -4.08 -24.29
N GLY A 392 25.44 -4.01 -25.62
CA GLY A 392 26.69 -4.34 -26.32
C GLY A 392 27.54 -3.10 -26.56
N GLU A 393 28.75 -3.26 -27.10
CA GLU A 393 29.75 -2.18 -27.28
C GLU A 393 29.20 -0.92 -27.97
N ASN A 394 28.46 -1.08 -29.08
CA ASN A 394 27.84 0.05 -29.79
C ASN A 394 26.78 0.78 -28.94
N GLY A 395 26.10 0.05 -28.05
CA GLY A 395 25.14 0.62 -27.12
C GLY A 395 25.82 1.38 -25.98
N GLN A 396 26.98 0.91 -25.51
CA GLN A 396 27.75 1.60 -24.49
C GLN A 396 28.14 3.01 -24.95
N LYS A 397 28.78 3.12 -26.11
CA LYS A 397 29.19 4.40 -26.70
C LYS A 397 28.04 5.41 -26.81
N LYS A 398 26.87 4.96 -27.29
CA LYS A 398 25.67 5.82 -27.40
C LYS A 398 25.19 6.35 -26.04
N ILE A 399 25.31 5.54 -24.99
CA ILE A 399 24.90 5.94 -23.63
C ILE A 399 25.93 6.92 -23.06
N GLU A 400 27.22 6.68 -23.25
CA GLU A 400 28.28 7.61 -22.84
C GLU A 400 28.13 8.97 -23.53
N GLU A 401 27.88 8.99 -24.84
CA GLU A 401 27.62 10.20 -25.62
C GLU A 401 26.40 10.95 -25.10
N LYS A 402 25.29 10.24 -24.83
CA LYS A 402 24.06 10.86 -24.31
C LYS A 402 24.26 11.44 -22.90
N LEU A 403 24.98 10.73 -22.03
CA LEU A 403 25.23 11.13 -20.64
C LEU A 403 26.43 12.07 -20.49
N LYS A 404 27.21 12.28 -21.55
CA LYS A 404 28.45 13.07 -21.57
C LYS A 404 29.43 12.66 -20.47
N LYS A 405 29.53 11.36 -20.23
CA LYS A 405 30.35 10.76 -19.18
C LYS A 405 30.89 9.41 -19.65
N HIS A 406 32.16 9.13 -19.35
CA HIS A 406 32.73 7.81 -19.51
C HIS A 406 32.50 6.96 -18.26
N PHE A 407 32.19 5.69 -18.48
CA PHE A 407 31.97 4.69 -17.44
C PHE A 407 32.99 3.57 -17.57
N GLU A 408 33.09 2.70 -16.57
CA GLU A 408 33.80 1.43 -16.78
C GLU A 408 33.01 0.52 -17.72
N ASP A 409 33.59 -0.59 -18.17
CA ASP A 409 32.89 -1.53 -19.05
C ASP A 409 31.61 -2.08 -18.40
N PHE A 410 30.47 -1.93 -19.09
CA PHE A 410 29.14 -2.24 -18.55
C PHE A 410 28.28 -3.04 -19.51
N ASN A 411 27.58 -4.04 -19.01
CA ASN A 411 26.89 -5.03 -19.84
C ASN A 411 25.36 -4.91 -19.81
N TYR A 412 24.81 -4.04 -18.95
CA TYR A 412 23.37 -3.75 -18.87
C TYR A 412 23.10 -2.26 -18.65
N ARG A 413 21.84 -1.87 -18.80
CA ARG A 413 21.32 -0.60 -18.29
C ARG A 413 19.96 -0.79 -17.64
N ILE A 414 19.65 0.03 -16.64
CA ILE A 414 18.26 0.33 -16.27
C ILE A 414 17.80 1.51 -17.10
N PHE A 415 16.71 1.32 -17.83
CA PHE A 415 15.99 2.40 -18.47
C PHE A 415 14.77 2.77 -17.63
N VAL A 416 14.72 4.04 -17.20
CA VAL A 416 13.56 4.60 -16.51
C VAL A 416 12.53 4.96 -17.58
N GLN A 417 11.56 4.09 -17.81
CA GLN A 417 10.51 4.32 -18.79
C GLN A 417 9.49 5.35 -18.30
N LYS A 418 9.08 5.24 -17.03
CA LYS A 418 8.17 6.16 -16.35
C LYS A 418 8.70 6.42 -14.95
N ALA A 419 8.65 7.67 -14.50
CA ALA A 419 8.74 8.05 -13.11
C ALA A 419 7.75 9.18 -12.83
N ARG A 420 6.97 9.07 -11.74
CA ARG A 420 5.98 10.09 -11.35
C ARG A 420 6.66 11.34 -10.78
N ASP A 421 7.65 11.14 -9.91
CA ASP A 421 8.31 12.20 -9.14
C ASP A 421 9.74 12.49 -9.62
N ALA A 422 10.16 11.91 -10.75
CA ALA A 422 11.52 12.01 -11.26
C ALA A 422 11.57 12.01 -12.81
N GLU A 423 12.76 12.24 -13.36
CA GLU A 423 12.95 12.30 -14.80
C GLU A 423 12.78 10.92 -15.46
N SER A 424 11.95 10.85 -16.50
CA SER A 424 11.79 9.67 -17.35
C SER A 424 12.75 9.72 -18.55
N GLY A 425 13.04 8.58 -19.17
CA GLY A 425 13.93 8.49 -20.33
C GLY A 425 15.43 8.44 -19.99
N VAL A 426 15.76 8.31 -18.70
CA VAL A 426 17.11 8.18 -18.19
C VAL A 426 17.60 6.74 -18.31
N SER A 427 18.87 6.56 -18.69
CA SER A 427 19.54 5.26 -18.69
C SER A 427 20.64 5.27 -17.64
N ILE A 428 20.63 4.27 -16.77
CA ILE A 428 21.62 4.05 -15.72
C ILE A 428 22.47 2.85 -16.14
N PRO A 429 23.75 3.05 -16.53
CA PRO A 429 24.67 1.96 -16.87
C PRO A 429 24.89 1.02 -15.69
N LEU A 430 24.88 -0.29 -15.94
CA LEU A 430 25.05 -1.32 -14.92
C LEU A 430 26.12 -2.34 -15.30
N VAL A 431 26.90 -2.74 -14.30
CA VAL A 431 27.73 -3.94 -14.33
C VAL A 431 26.97 -5.06 -13.64
N PHE A 432 26.64 -6.12 -14.40
CA PHE A 432 26.10 -7.36 -13.88
C PHE A 432 27.16 -8.46 -13.92
N ASP A 433 27.71 -8.80 -12.77
CA ASP A 433 28.54 -9.99 -12.58
C ASP A 433 27.61 -11.21 -12.45
N LYS A 434 27.40 -11.90 -13.58
CA LYS A 434 26.54 -13.09 -13.62
C LYS A 434 27.04 -14.22 -12.71
N PRO A 435 28.33 -14.62 -12.72
CA PRO A 435 28.82 -15.63 -11.78
C PRO A 435 28.51 -15.33 -10.32
N LYS A 436 28.67 -14.08 -9.87
CA LYS A 436 28.46 -13.67 -8.47
C LYS A 436 27.05 -13.18 -8.16
N GLN A 437 26.19 -13.06 -9.18
CA GLN A 437 24.82 -12.55 -9.08
C GLN A 437 24.71 -11.10 -8.57
N GLN A 438 25.77 -10.31 -8.70
CA GLN A 438 25.84 -8.95 -8.19
C GLN A 438 25.57 -7.93 -9.30
N ILE A 439 24.77 -6.92 -8.98
CA ILE A 439 24.46 -5.80 -9.89
C ILE A 439 24.85 -4.51 -9.18
N ARG A 440 25.56 -3.65 -9.90
CA ARG A 440 25.96 -2.31 -9.44
C ARG A 440 25.95 -1.32 -10.60
N GLU A 441 25.89 -0.03 -10.29
CA GLU A 441 26.15 1.02 -11.28
C GLU A 441 27.60 0.96 -11.77
N ALA A 442 27.81 1.33 -13.03
CA ALA A 442 29.12 1.42 -13.70
C ALA A 442 29.79 2.80 -13.55
#